data_AF-A0A9X3MM98-F1
#
_entry.id   AF-A0A9X3MM98-F1
#
_cell.length_a   1.000
_cell.length_b   1.000
_cell.length_c   1.000
_cell.angle_alpha   90.00
_cell.angle_beta   90.00
_cell.angle_gamma   90.00
#
_symmetry.space_group_name_H-M   'P 1'
#
loop_
_entity.id
_entity.type
_entity.pdbx_description
1 polymer ?
#
loop_
_entity_poly.entity_id
_entity_poly.type
_entity_poly.pdbx_seq_one_letter_code
_entity_poly.pdbx_strand_id
1 'polypeptide(L)'
;MTDFFDDLERELRRAHRRDTESHTRSRVFDLRRRLPVLPATGLRALVALAVVAALVAVVLTVTRESDVERPATPPGKKVVATDVEAGVRFSLDGRVLTVQLLPPVRNQTFATVSGARISATCGANVADPRRETTLTRRWPDGQTSLSYRFPRDVSSWCRLYDQSGNLVAFVSFLGASPGAKGPIAETANKWARHFASSPQTCTDYMTRTACEQVTCQRAGGTPIPDCRAATPEWGTYFRGATVHAIAISGDRAAAILSNDEIVQLRRIATGEWLIDKLGPLGAVGPDAAAQRRQRGGP
;
A
#
# COMPACT_ATOMS: atom_id res chain seq x y z
N MET A 1 -13.67 -12.38 4.67
CA MET A 1 -12.99 -11.12 4.28
C MET A 1 -11.74 -10.83 5.14
N THR A 2 -11.39 -11.70 6.10
CA THR A 2 -10.22 -11.62 7.00
C THR A 2 -8.92 -12.11 6.34
N ASP A 3 -9.00 -13.14 5.47
CA ASP A 3 -7.81 -13.83 4.94
C ASP A 3 -6.82 -12.93 4.16
N PHE A 4 -7.32 -11.93 3.42
CA PHE A 4 -6.45 -11.04 2.65
C PHE A 4 -5.60 -10.12 3.53
N PHE A 5 -6.16 -9.66 4.65
CA PHE A 5 -5.46 -8.76 5.57
C PHE A 5 -4.47 -9.53 6.43
N ASP A 6 -4.86 -10.73 6.87
CA ASP A 6 -3.94 -11.63 7.56
C ASP A 6 -2.76 -11.99 6.66
N ASP A 7 -2.99 -12.15 5.36
CA ASP A 7 -1.93 -12.34 4.37
C ASP A 7 -1.05 -11.08 4.22
N LEU A 8 -1.62 -9.89 4.09
CA LEU A 8 -0.85 -8.64 3.94
C LEU A 8 -0.02 -8.31 5.19
N GLU A 9 -0.60 -8.48 6.38
CA GLU A 9 0.09 -8.32 7.65
C GLU A 9 1.21 -9.36 7.82
N ARG A 10 0.95 -10.61 7.42
CA ARG A 10 1.95 -11.68 7.46
C ARG A 10 3.08 -11.43 6.46
N GLU A 11 2.78 -10.93 5.27
CA GLU A 11 3.79 -10.51 4.29
C GLU A 11 4.63 -9.34 4.82
N LEU A 12 4.00 -8.33 5.43
CA LEU A 12 4.67 -7.22 6.08
C LEU A 12 5.63 -7.67 7.17
N ARG A 13 5.16 -8.52 8.09
CA ARG A 13 5.99 -9.07 9.16
C ARG A 13 7.13 -9.92 8.61
N ARG A 14 6.89 -10.70 7.56
CA ARG A 14 7.95 -11.49 6.87
C ARG A 14 8.97 -10.60 6.17
N ALA A 15 8.54 -9.50 5.55
CA ALA A 15 9.43 -8.54 4.93
C ALA A 15 10.29 -7.84 5.99
N HIS A 16 9.65 -7.33 7.05
CA HIS A 16 10.35 -6.66 8.14
C HIS A 16 11.35 -7.58 8.87
N ARG A 17 11.00 -8.85 9.11
CA ARG A 17 11.92 -9.83 9.69
C ARG A 17 13.16 -10.06 8.82
N ARG A 18 12.97 -10.13 7.50
CA ARG A 18 14.11 -10.28 6.55
C ARG A 18 15.03 -9.05 6.57
N ASP A 19 14.47 -7.85 6.66
CA ASP A 19 15.25 -6.61 6.71
C ASP A 19 16.02 -6.47 8.04
N THR A 20 15.39 -6.81 9.17
CA THR A 20 16.05 -6.80 10.48
C THR A 20 17.15 -7.86 10.60
N GLU A 21 16.91 -9.09 10.11
CA GLU A 21 17.93 -10.15 10.10
C GLU A 21 19.11 -9.82 9.18
N SER A 22 18.87 -9.19 8.02
CA SER A 22 19.94 -8.79 7.09
C SER A 22 20.79 -7.64 7.62
N HIS A 23 20.21 -6.68 8.34
CA HIS A 23 20.98 -5.64 9.05
C HIS A 23 21.81 -6.19 10.21
N THR A 24 21.35 -7.27 10.87
CA THR A 24 22.07 -7.90 11.97
C THR A 24 23.26 -8.73 11.46
N ARG A 25 23.13 -9.39 10.30
CA ARG A 25 24.22 -10.14 9.66
C ARG A 25 25.32 -9.25 9.06
N SER A 26 25.03 -8.00 8.73
CA SER A 26 26.00 -7.09 8.11
C SER A 26 26.97 -6.43 9.09
N ARG A 27 26.89 -6.71 10.40
CA ARG A 27 27.81 -6.19 11.43
C ARG A 27 28.96 -7.13 11.81
N VAL A 28 29.14 -8.24 11.09
CA VAL A 28 30.29 -9.15 11.26
C VAL A 28 31.16 -9.10 10.01
N PHE A 29 31.71 -7.92 9.71
CA PHE A 29 32.97 -7.82 8.98
C PHE A 29 33.88 -6.87 9.74
N ASP A 30 34.65 -7.52 10.60
CA ASP A 30 35.82 -7.00 11.29
C ASP A 30 36.81 -6.48 10.24
N LEU A 31 37.01 -5.16 10.21
CA LEU A 31 38.11 -4.54 9.47
C LEU A 31 38.84 -3.59 10.42
N ARG A 32 39.44 -4.20 11.45
CA ARG A 32 40.76 -3.78 11.96
C ARG A 32 41.73 -3.63 10.78
N ARG A 33 41.76 -2.45 10.15
CA ARG A 33 42.93 -1.98 9.41
C ARG A 33 43.43 -0.69 10.02
N ARG A 34 44.64 -0.80 10.55
CA ARG A 34 45.51 0.25 11.07
C ARG A 34 45.52 1.46 10.12
N LEU A 35 45.19 2.63 10.64
CA LEU A 35 45.53 3.90 10.01
C LEU A 35 46.81 4.45 10.66
N PRO A 36 47.83 4.86 9.86
CA PRO A 36 48.98 5.56 10.38
C PRO A 36 48.60 7.00 10.75
N VAL A 37 49.16 7.48 11.85
CA VAL A 37 49.09 8.87 12.30
C VAL A 37 49.74 9.77 11.25
N LEU A 38 49.01 10.77 10.74
CA LEU A 38 49.54 11.84 9.89
C LEU A 38 49.39 13.19 10.60
N PRO A 39 50.36 14.12 10.42
CA PRO A 39 50.46 15.35 11.20
C PRO A 39 49.43 16.42 10.83
N ALA A 40 49.16 17.29 11.79
CA ALA A 40 48.05 18.23 11.88
C ALA A 40 48.17 19.50 11.01
N THR A 41 48.46 19.37 9.72
CA THR A 41 48.46 20.51 8.78
C THR A 41 47.66 20.18 7.53
N GLY A 42 46.33 20.32 7.61
CA GLY A 42 45.50 20.16 6.42
C GLY A 42 43.98 20.08 6.62
N LEU A 43 43.43 20.59 7.72
CA LEU A 43 42.00 20.39 8.02
C LEU A 43 41.04 21.18 7.10
N ARG A 44 41.50 22.26 6.45
CA ARG A 44 40.63 23.11 5.61
C ARG A 44 40.45 22.60 4.17
N ALA A 45 41.40 21.84 3.63
CA ALA A 45 41.30 21.29 2.27
C ALA A 45 40.38 20.06 2.21
N LEU A 46 40.32 19.26 3.29
CA LEU A 46 39.50 18.05 3.35
C LEU A 46 38.00 18.32 3.49
N VAL A 47 37.61 19.41 4.18
CA VAL A 47 36.19 19.77 4.33
C VAL A 47 35.60 20.23 2.99
N ALA A 48 36.35 20.99 2.19
CA ALA A 48 35.89 21.43 0.87
C ALA A 48 35.67 20.25 -0.09
N LEU A 49 36.60 19.28 -0.09
CA LEU A 49 36.47 18.06 -0.89
C LEU A 49 35.30 17.16 -0.43
N ALA A 50 35.06 17.07 0.88
CA ALA A 50 33.94 16.30 1.42
C ALA A 50 32.58 16.94 1.06
N VAL A 51 32.47 18.28 1.08
CA VAL A 51 31.25 18.99 0.70
C VAL A 51 30.98 18.88 -0.80
N VAL A 52 32.02 18.99 -1.65
CA VAL A 52 31.88 18.78 -3.09
C VAL A 52 31.51 17.33 -3.41
N ALA A 53 32.12 16.35 -2.76
CA ALA A 53 31.75 14.94 -2.92
C ALA A 53 30.31 14.66 -2.46
N ALA A 54 29.87 15.27 -1.35
CA ALA A 54 28.49 15.16 -0.88
C ALA A 54 27.50 15.84 -1.84
N LEU A 55 27.83 17.00 -2.39
CA LEU A 55 27.01 17.68 -3.40
C LEU A 55 26.93 16.90 -4.71
N VAL A 56 28.05 16.32 -5.18
CA VAL A 56 28.06 15.46 -6.37
C VAL A 56 27.27 14.18 -6.12
N ALA A 57 27.35 13.57 -4.94
CA ALA A 57 26.52 12.43 -4.57
C ALA A 57 25.03 12.79 -4.57
N VAL A 58 24.65 13.95 -4.01
CA VAL A 58 23.26 14.43 -4.00
C VAL A 58 22.76 14.71 -5.42
N VAL A 59 23.54 15.38 -6.26
CA VAL A 59 23.17 15.67 -7.67
C VAL A 59 23.07 14.38 -8.51
N LEU A 60 23.92 13.38 -8.27
CA LEU A 60 23.84 12.08 -8.92
C LEU A 60 22.67 11.22 -8.41
N THR A 61 22.21 11.40 -7.16
CA THR A 61 20.98 10.73 -6.70
C THR A 61 19.72 11.36 -7.28
N VAL A 62 19.67 12.69 -7.44
CA VAL A 62 18.47 13.39 -7.94
C VAL A 62 18.28 13.24 -9.45
N THR A 63 19.35 13.02 -10.22
CA THR A 63 19.26 12.82 -11.68
C THR A 63 19.02 11.37 -12.11
N ARG A 64 19.07 10.39 -11.18
CA ARG A 64 18.88 8.97 -11.49
C ARG A 64 17.47 8.44 -11.24
N GLU A 65 16.54 9.31 -10.81
CA GLU A 65 15.16 8.92 -10.48
C GLU A 65 14.17 9.10 -11.66
N SER A 66 14.57 9.72 -12.76
CA SER A 66 13.62 10.10 -13.82
C SER A 66 13.59 9.25 -15.10
N ASP A 67 14.48 8.27 -15.30
CA ASP A 67 14.46 7.45 -16.53
C ASP A 67 14.92 6.01 -16.28
N VAL A 68 14.27 5.32 -15.34
CA VAL A 68 14.31 3.86 -15.35
C VAL A 68 13.10 3.37 -16.14
N GLU A 69 13.27 3.20 -17.45
CA GLU A 69 12.42 2.33 -18.25
C GLU A 69 12.49 0.94 -17.60
N ARG A 70 11.49 0.68 -16.74
CA ARG A 70 11.50 -0.48 -15.86
C ARG A 70 11.23 -1.71 -16.73
N PRO A 71 12.07 -2.75 -16.67
CA PRO A 71 11.85 -3.97 -17.43
C PRO A 71 10.51 -4.57 -17.04
N ALA A 72 9.78 -5.06 -18.05
CA ALA A 72 8.54 -5.79 -17.87
C ALA A 72 8.71 -6.87 -16.79
N THR A 73 7.66 -7.07 -15.98
CA THR A 73 7.61 -8.12 -14.95
C THR A 73 8.12 -9.44 -15.54
N PRO A 74 9.04 -10.15 -14.87
CA PRO A 74 9.61 -11.38 -15.42
C PRO A 74 8.48 -12.37 -15.79
N PRO A 75 8.59 -13.04 -16.95
CA PRO A 75 7.55 -13.94 -17.44
C PRO A 75 7.30 -15.06 -16.42
N GLY A 76 6.03 -15.30 -16.08
CA GLY A 76 5.60 -16.41 -15.23
C GLY A 76 5.16 -16.07 -13.79
N LYS A 77 5.14 -14.79 -13.39
CA LYS A 77 4.56 -14.40 -12.09
C LYS A 77 3.12 -13.89 -12.27
N LYS A 78 2.15 -14.74 -11.90
CA LYS A 78 0.73 -14.37 -11.82
C LYS A 78 0.54 -13.23 -10.81
N VAL A 79 0.03 -12.08 -11.24
CA VAL A 79 -0.31 -10.94 -10.38
C VAL A 79 -1.82 -10.79 -10.27
N VAL A 80 -2.29 -10.35 -9.12
CA VAL A 80 -3.72 -10.24 -8.83
C VAL A 80 -4.01 -8.86 -8.25
N ALA A 81 -5.08 -8.23 -8.71
CA ALA A 81 -5.60 -6.98 -8.17
C ALA A 81 -7.13 -7.06 -8.10
N THR A 82 -7.76 -6.30 -7.22
CA THR A 82 -9.22 -6.31 -7.04
C THR A 82 -9.74 -4.88 -7.00
N ASP A 83 -10.78 -4.62 -7.78
CA ASP A 83 -11.63 -3.45 -7.65
C ASP A 83 -12.78 -3.80 -6.70
N VAL A 84 -12.67 -3.38 -5.43
CA VAL A 84 -13.61 -3.74 -4.38
C VAL A 84 -14.96 -3.03 -4.57
N GLU A 85 -14.96 -1.84 -5.15
CA GLU A 85 -16.17 -1.07 -5.40
C GLU A 85 -17.00 -1.72 -6.51
N ALA A 86 -16.35 -2.08 -7.60
CA ALA A 86 -16.98 -2.81 -8.71
C ALA A 86 -17.25 -4.29 -8.37
N GLY A 87 -16.58 -4.84 -7.35
CA GLY A 87 -16.66 -6.26 -6.99
C GLY A 87 -15.99 -7.16 -8.02
N VAL A 88 -14.89 -6.71 -8.62
CA VAL A 88 -14.21 -7.40 -9.74
C VAL A 88 -12.77 -7.70 -9.38
N ARG A 89 -12.40 -8.98 -9.45
CA ARG A 89 -11.03 -9.46 -9.32
C ARG A 89 -10.39 -9.61 -10.69
N PHE A 90 -9.15 -9.15 -10.80
CA PHE A 90 -8.33 -9.29 -11.98
C PHE A 90 -7.11 -10.13 -11.66
N SER A 91 -6.78 -11.04 -12.56
CA SER A 91 -5.61 -11.90 -12.48
C SER A 91 -4.88 -11.83 -13.80
N LEU A 92 -3.60 -11.47 -13.77
CA LEU A 92 -2.78 -11.31 -14.96
C LEU A 92 -1.62 -12.31 -14.92
N ASP A 93 -1.57 -13.17 -15.92
CA ASP A 93 -0.56 -14.21 -16.10
C ASP A 93 0.13 -13.99 -17.45
N GLY A 94 1.25 -13.27 -17.43
CA GLY A 94 1.91 -12.75 -18.62
C GLY A 94 0.95 -11.89 -19.45
N ARG A 95 0.58 -12.37 -20.63
CA ARG A 95 -0.36 -11.73 -21.56
C ARG A 95 -1.84 -12.08 -21.35
N VAL A 96 -2.18 -12.93 -20.39
CA VAL A 96 -3.56 -13.38 -20.17
C VAL A 96 -4.15 -12.66 -18.97
N LEU A 97 -5.09 -11.75 -19.21
CA LEU A 97 -5.90 -11.14 -18.18
C LEU A 97 -7.17 -11.97 -17.95
N THR A 98 -7.40 -12.43 -16.74
CA THR A 98 -8.64 -13.06 -16.31
C THR A 98 -9.37 -12.14 -15.34
N VAL A 99 -10.60 -11.81 -15.68
CA VAL A 99 -11.50 -10.99 -14.89
C VAL A 99 -12.54 -11.91 -14.26
N GLN A 100 -12.81 -11.73 -12.97
CA GLN A 100 -13.75 -12.54 -12.21
C GLN A 100 -14.62 -11.64 -11.31
N LEU A 101 -15.93 -11.81 -11.36
CA LEU A 101 -16.86 -11.17 -10.44
C LEU A 101 -16.80 -11.86 -9.07
N LEU A 102 -16.72 -11.08 -7.99
CA LEU A 102 -16.62 -11.59 -6.63
C LEU A 102 -18.01 -11.78 -5.99
N PRO A 103 -18.25 -12.89 -5.27
CA PRO A 103 -19.44 -13.07 -4.45
C PRO A 103 -19.42 -12.18 -3.17
N PRO A 104 -20.58 -11.74 -2.66
CA PRO A 104 -21.89 -11.76 -3.32
C PRO A 104 -21.85 -10.82 -4.52
N VAL A 105 -22.25 -11.33 -5.68
CA VAL A 105 -22.14 -10.59 -6.93
C VAL A 105 -23.07 -9.38 -6.80
N ARG A 106 -22.50 -8.17 -6.72
CA ARG A 106 -23.29 -6.94 -6.75
C ARG A 106 -24.08 -6.94 -8.06
N ASN A 107 -25.42 -6.95 -7.97
CA ASN A 107 -26.32 -7.12 -9.11
C ASN A 107 -26.01 -6.18 -10.27
N GLN A 108 -25.53 -4.96 -10.00
CA GLN A 108 -25.24 -3.95 -11.03
C GLN A 108 -24.11 -4.38 -11.98
N THR A 109 -22.92 -4.71 -11.47
CA THR A 109 -21.79 -5.09 -12.33
C THR A 109 -22.12 -6.34 -13.16
N PHE A 110 -22.81 -7.32 -12.57
CA PHE A 110 -23.24 -8.51 -13.30
C PHE A 110 -24.26 -8.22 -14.39
N ALA A 111 -25.27 -7.39 -14.10
CA ALA A 111 -26.24 -6.96 -15.10
C ALA A 111 -25.59 -6.18 -16.24
N THR A 112 -24.56 -5.37 -15.93
CA THR A 112 -23.80 -4.62 -16.94
C THR A 112 -22.97 -5.53 -17.84
N VAL A 113 -22.34 -6.58 -17.29
CA VAL A 113 -21.41 -7.41 -18.08
C VAL A 113 -22.06 -8.63 -18.72
N SER A 114 -23.07 -9.26 -18.11
CA SER A 114 -23.65 -10.51 -18.62
C SER A 114 -24.22 -10.32 -20.02
N GLY A 115 -23.73 -11.09 -21.00
CA GLY A 115 -24.17 -11.04 -22.39
C GLY A 115 -23.62 -9.86 -23.20
N ALA A 116 -23.00 -8.89 -22.54
CA ALA A 116 -22.54 -7.64 -23.14
C ALA A 116 -21.15 -7.77 -23.78
N ARG A 117 -20.83 -6.81 -24.65
CA ARG A 117 -19.46 -6.64 -25.16
C ARG A 117 -18.69 -5.77 -24.19
N ILE A 118 -17.63 -6.31 -23.61
CA ILE A 118 -16.77 -5.61 -22.66
C ILE A 118 -15.40 -5.42 -23.30
N SER A 119 -14.88 -4.20 -23.18
CA SER A 119 -13.54 -3.84 -23.64
C SER A 119 -12.59 -3.81 -22.46
N ALA A 120 -11.47 -4.52 -22.56
CA ALA A 120 -10.38 -4.45 -21.61
C ALA A 120 -9.22 -3.65 -22.22
N THR A 121 -8.89 -2.53 -21.58
CA THR A 121 -7.73 -1.69 -21.95
C THR A 121 -6.66 -1.85 -20.89
N CYS A 122 -5.47 -2.26 -21.29
CA CYS A 122 -4.34 -2.43 -20.38
C CYS A 122 -3.11 -1.69 -20.90
N GLY A 123 -2.28 -1.19 -19.98
CA GLY A 123 -1.10 -0.40 -20.31
C GLY A 123 0.09 -0.69 -19.38
N ALA A 124 1.24 -0.14 -19.77
CA ALA A 124 2.48 -0.16 -18.99
C ALA A 124 2.65 1.11 -18.12
N ASN A 125 2.08 2.25 -18.52
CA ASN A 125 2.07 3.48 -17.75
C ASN A 125 0.68 4.14 -17.89
N VAL A 126 0.08 4.62 -16.79
CA VAL A 126 -1.22 5.32 -16.83
C VAL A 126 -1.07 6.71 -17.49
N ALA A 127 0.14 7.29 -17.42
CA ALA A 127 0.43 8.62 -17.95
C ALA A 127 0.85 8.63 -19.44
N ASP A 128 1.08 7.45 -20.04
CA ASP A 128 1.44 7.33 -21.46
C ASP A 128 0.40 6.49 -22.22
N PRO A 129 -0.65 7.12 -22.78
CA PRO A 129 -1.70 6.40 -23.50
C PRO A 129 -1.21 5.76 -24.82
N ARG A 130 -0.02 6.11 -25.32
CA ARG A 130 0.51 5.57 -26.58
C ARG A 130 0.90 4.09 -26.48
N ARG A 131 1.01 3.55 -25.27
CA ARG A 131 1.38 2.15 -25.00
C ARG A 131 0.21 1.32 -24.45
N GLU A 132 -1.03 1.77 -24.67
CA GLU A 132 -2.23 1.03 -24.30
C GLU A 132 -2.62 -0.01 -25.37
N THR A 133 -3.21 -1.12 -24.93
CA THR A 133 -3.83 -2.09 -25.82
C THR A 133 -5.24 -2.36 -25.36
N THR A 134 -6.21 -2.25 -26.27
CA THR A 134 -7.62 -2.51 -26.01
C THR A 134 -8.07 -3.77 -26.74
N LEU A 135 -8.75 -4.66 -26.04
CA LEU A 135 -9.40 -5.84 -26.61
C LEU A 135 -10.85 -5.90 -26.19
N THR A 136 -11.74 -6.13 -27.15
CA THR A 136 -13.17 -6.28 -26.89
C THR A 136 -13.59 -7.74 -27.04
N ARG A 137 -14.31 -8.27 -26.06
CA ARG A 137 -14.91 -9.62 -26.13
C ARG A 137 -16.34 -9.58 -25.62
N ARG A 138 -17.16 -10.51 -26.10
CA ARG A 138 -18.48 -10.76 -25.52
C ARG A 138 -18.32 -11.57 -24.25
N TRP A 139 -18.89 -11.07 -23.15
CA TRP A 139 -18.97 -11.80 -21.90
C TRP A 139 -20.13 -12.80 -22.00
N PRO A 140 -19.89 -14.11 -21.80
CA PRO A 140 -20.95 -15.11 -21.93
C PRO A 140 -22.08 -14.90 -20.91
N ASP A 141 -23.32 -15.11 -21.34
CA ASP A 141 -24.50 -15.00 -20.48
C ASP A 141 -24.39 -15.91 -19.25
N GLY A 142 -24.66 -15.36 -18.05
CA GLY A 142 -24.66 -16.10 -16.79
C GLY A 142 -23.27 -16.44 -16.23
N GLN A 143 -22.18 -16.12 -16.92
CA GLN A 143 -20.83 -16.40 -16.41
C GLN A 143 -20.27 -15.28 -15.53
N THR A 144 -19.48 -15.66 -14.54
CA THR A 144 -18.83 -14.73 -13.61
C THR A 144 -17.37 -14.44 -13.95
N SER A 145 -16.87 -14.93 -15.09
CA SER A 145 -15.48 -14.72 -15.49
C SER A 145 -15.30 -14.58 -17.00
N LEU A 146 -14.29 -13.80 -17.40
CA LEU A 146 -13.89 -13.62 -18.78
C LEU A 146 -12.38 -13.42 -18.89
N SER A 147 -11.76 -14.03 -19.89
CA SER A 147 -10.32 -13.88 -20.15
C SER A 147 -10.03 -13.16 -21.47
N TYR A 148 -9.01 -12.31 -21.44
CA TYR A 148 -8.45 -11.57 -22.55
C TYR A 148 -7.00 -12.00 -22.76
N ARG A 149 -6.62 -12.27 -24.00
CA ARG A 149 -5.24 -12.63 -24.35
C ARG A 149 -4.65 -11.52 -25.20
N PHE A 150 -3.76 -10.74 -24.59
CA PHE A 150 -3.09 -9.62 -25.25
C PHE A 150 -2.01 -10.11 -26.21
N PRO A 151 -1.72 -9.35 -27.29
CA PRO A 151 -0.65 -9.69 -28.23
C PRO A 151 0.74 -9.60 -27.60
N ARG A 152 0.88 -8.83 -26.53
CA ARG A 152 2.13 -8.60 -25.78
C ARG A 152 1.84 -8.75 -24.29
N ASP A 153 2.89 -8.89 -23.49
CA ASP A 153 2.75 -8.82 -22.04
C ASP A 153 2.27 -7.42 -21.64
N VAL A 154 1.27 -7.38 -20.75
CA VAL A 154 0.71 -6.16 -20.16
C VAL A 154 0.97 -6.25 -18.65
N SER A 155 1.28 -5.16 -17.95
CA SER A 155 1.92 -5.34 -16.63
C SER A 155 1.66 -4.32 -15.54
N SER A 156 1.01 -3.18 -15.79
CA SER A 156 0.84 -2.19 -14.69
C SER A 156 -0.60 -1.84 -14.36
N TRP A 157 -1.52 -1.79 -15.30
CA TRP A 157 -2.92 -1.49 -15.02
C TRP A 157 -3.86 -2.01 -16.11
N CYS A 158 -5.14 -2.22 -15.75
CA CYS A 158 -6.22 -2.52 -16.70
C CYS A 158 -7.53 -1.83 -16.30
N ARG A 159 -8.33 -1.46 -17.31
CA ARG A 159 -9.69 -0.93 -17.21
C ARG A 159 -10.65 -1.81 -18.00
N LEU A 160 -11.87 -1.92 -17.50
CA LEU A 160 -13.00 -2.50 -18.22
C LEU A 160 -13.99 -1.42 -18.60
N TYR A 161 -14.45 -1.46 -19.84
CA TYR A 161 -15.46 -0.56 -20.37
C TYR A 161 -16.64 -1.35 -20.92
N ASP A 162 -17.84 -0.81 -20.72
CA ASP A 162 -19.05 -1.32 -21.37
C ASP A 162 -19.09 -0.92 -22.87
N GLN A 163 -20.14 -1.33 -23.55
CA GLN A 163 -20.37 -1.00 -24.97
C GLN A 163 -20.58 0.49 -25.25
N SER A 164 -20.92 1.27 -24.22
CA SER A 164 -21.12 2.71 -24.28
C SER A 164 -19.85 3.49 -23.91
N GLY A 165 -18.78 2.80 -23.53
CA GLY A 165 -17.52 3.40 -23.09
C GLY A 165 -17.50 3.83 -21.62
N ASN A 166 -18.50 3.45 -20.82
CA ASN A 166 -18.47 3.73 -19.38
C ASN A 166 -17.50 2.79 -18.67
N LEU A 167 -16.78 3.32 -17.68
CA LEU A 167 -15.88 2.53 -16.85
C LEU A 167 -16.68 1.57 -15.96
N VAL A 168 -16.42 0.27 -16.10
CA VAL A 168 -17.03 -0.80 -15.30
C VAL A 168 -16.17 -1.14 -14.09
N ALA A 169 -14.85 -1.25 -14.28
CA ALA A 169 -13.90 -1.55 -13.23
C ALA A 169 -12.48 -1.12 -13.62
N PHE A 170 -11.66 -0.83 -12.62
CA PHE A 170 -10.27 -0.43 -12.80
C PHE A 170 -9.35 -1.06 -11.77
N VAL A 171 -8.20 -1.54 -12.23
CA VAL A 171 -7.13 -2.00 -11.34
C VAL A 171 -5.77 -1.55 -11.81
N SER A 172 -4.88 -1.38 -10.84
CA SER A 172 -3.44 -1.35 -11.03
C SER A 172 -2.86 -2.66 -10.48
N PHE A 173 -2.06 -3.37 -11.27
CA PHE A 173 -1.45 -4.66 -10.89
C PHE A 173 -0.14 -4.50 -10.11
N LEU A 174 0.24 -3.28 -9.77
CA LEU A 174 1.49 -3.03 -9.06
C LEU A 174 1.25 -2.88 -7.55
N GLY A 175 1.96 -3.70 -6.78
CA GLY A 175 2.46 -3.27 -5.46
C GLY A 175 3.07 -1.89 -5.67
N ALA A 176 2.47 -0.91 -4.98
CA ALA A 176 2.42 0.48 -5.43
C ALA A 176 3.72 0.99 -6.04
N SER A 177 3.55 1.92 -7.00
CA SER A 177 4.63 2.81 -7.40
C SER A 177 5.47 3.16 -6.16
N PRO A 178 6.81 3.04 -6.17
CA PRO A 178 7.65 3.53 -5.07
C PRO A 178 7.26 4.96 -4.65
N GLY A 179 6.72 5.77 -5.59
CA GLY A 179 6.16 7.09 -5.33
C GLY A 179 4.91 7.14 -4.44
N ALA A 180 4.19 6.04 -4.20
CA ALA A 180 3.05 6.00 -3.27
C ALA A 180 3.48 5.73 -1.82
N LYS A 181 4.67 5.16 -1.59
CA LYS A 181 5.22 5.00 -0.22
C LYS A 181 5.38 6.35 0.47
N GLY A 182 5.79 7.39 -0.28
CA GLY A 182 5.88 8.76 0.23
C GLY A 182 4.54 9.29 0.77
N PRO A 183 3.50 9.40 -0.07
CA PRO A 183 2.15 9.79 0.35
C PRO A 183 1.57 8.93 1.47
N ILE A 184 1.76 7.60 1.44
CA ILE A 184 1.30 6.72 2.53
C ILE A 184 2.02 7.03 3.84
N ALA A 185 3.35 7.14 3.81
CA ALA A 185 4.15 7.52 4.97
C ALA A 185 3.72 8.88 5.50
N GLU A 186 3.51 9.85 4.61
CA GLU A 186 3.11 11.20 4.95
C GLU A 186 1.74 11.23 5.61
N THR A 187 0.71 10.60 5.01
CA THR A 187 -0.63 10.48 5.61
C THR A 187 -0.53 9.83 6.99
N ALA A 188 0.13 8.68 7.10
CA ALA A 188 0.20 7.96 8.37
C ALA A 188 0.98 8.74 9.45
N ASN A 189 2.06 9.44 9.09
CA ASN A 189 2.82 10.29 10.02
C ASN A 189 2.04 11.54 10.44
N LYS A 190 1.28 12.16 9.52
CA LYS A 190 0.39 13.29 9.83
C LYS A 190 -0.74 12.82 10.75
N TRP A 191 -1.40 11.73 10.39
CA TRP A 191 -2.42 11.09 11.22
C TRP A 191 -1.90 10.77 12.62
N ALA A 192 -0.75 10.10 12.75
CA ALA A 192 -0.20 9.71 14.06
C ALA A 192 0.07 10.94 14.95
N ARG A 193 0.57 12.04 14.38
CA ARG A 193 0.76 13.30 15.10
C ARG A 193 -0.55 13.92 15.56
N HIS A 194 -1.56 13.98 14.69
CA HIS A 194 -2.88 14.51 15.05
C HIS A 194 -3.59 13.62 16.07
N PHE A 195 -3.51 12.30 15.90
CA PHE A 195 -4.07 11.33 16.83
C PHE A 195 -3.41 11.47 18.20
N ALA A 196 -2.10 11.71 18.26
CA ALA A 196 -1.39 11.92 19.51
C ALA A 196 -1.84 13.17 20.30
N SER A 197 -2.30 14.22 19.60
CA SER A 197 -2.83 15.43 20.24
C SER A 197 -4.31 15.34 20.55
N SER A 198 -5.09 14.59 19.76
CA SER A 198 -6.55 14.51 19.89
C SER A 198 -7.05 13.13 19.48
N PRO A 199 -6.90 12.10 20.35
CA PRO A 199 -7.18 10.71 20.00
C PRO A 199 -8.62 10.43 19.64
N GLN A 200 -9.56 11.31 19.97
CA GLN A 200 -11.00 11.14 19.73
C GLN A 200 -11.50 11.97 18.55
N THR A 201 -10.63 12.72 17.88
CA THR A 201 -11.03 13.62 16.79
C THR A 201 -10.84 12.92 15.45
N CYS A 202 -11.90 12.93 14.64
CA CYS A 202 -11.81 12.50 13.26
C CYS A 202 -11.10 13.56 12.42
N THR A 203 -10.14 13.13 11.62
CA THR A 203 -9.31 14.02 10.80
C THR A 203 -9.50 13.71 9.33
N ASP A 204 -9.08 14.63 8.47
CA ASP A 204 -9.11 14.45 7.02
C ASP A 204 -8.18 13.32 6.53
N TYR A 205 -7.33 12.78 7.42
CA TYR A 205 -6.48 11.62 7.14
C TYR A 205 -7.18 10.28 7.38
N MET A 206 -8.45 10.29 7.79
CA MET A 206 -9.19 9.08 8.15
C MET A 206 -10.40 8.92 7.25
N THR A 207 -10.70 7.67 6.89
CA THR A 207 -12.02 7.33 6.38
C THR A 207 -13.05 7.41 7.49
N ARG A 208 -14.33 7.49 7.11
CA ARG A 208 -15.45 7.35 8.05
C ARG A 208 -15.34 6.10 8.92
N THR A 209 -14.98 4.96 8.33
CA THR A 209 -14.85 3.69 9.05
C THR A 209 -13.81 3.77 10.19
N ALA A 210 -12.65 4.37 9.93
CA ALA A 210 -11.63 4.55 10.96
C ALA A 210 -12.05 5.57 12.02
N CYS A 211 -12.75 6.63 11.61
CA CYS A 211 -13.33 7.62 12.52
C CYS A 211 -14.31 6.98 13.51
N GLU A 212 -15.25 6.16 13.01
CA GLU A 212 -16.23 5.46 13.84
C GLU A 212 -15.56 4.48 14.82
N GLN A 213 -14.44 3.84 14.45
CA GLN A 213 -13.65 2.99 15.36
C GLN A 213 -13.01 3.77 16.51
N VAL A 214 -12.54 4.99 16.24
CA VAL A 214 -11.82 5.80 17.21
C VAL A 214 -12.77 6.47 18.20
N THR A 215 -13.89 7.00 17.71
CA THR A 215 -14.91 7.67 18.54
C THR A 215 -15.85 6.69 19.22
N CYS A 216 -15.89 5.44 18.74
CA CYS A 216 -16.89 4.44 19.13
C CYS A 216 -18.34 4.90 18.90
N GLN A 217 -18.53 5.73 17.89
CA GLN A 217 -19.83 6.24 17.46
C GLN A 217 -19.98 6.04 15.96
N ARG A 218 -21.13 5.53 15.53
CA ARG A 218 -21.53 5.55 14.12
C ARG A 218 -21.92 6.97 13.73
N ALA A 219 -21.98 7.25 12.42
CA ALA A 219 -22.59 8.50 11.98
C ALA A 219 -24.02 8.65 12.55
N GLY A 220 -24.34 9.85 13.02
CA GLY A 220 -25.55 10.13 13.80
C GLY A 220 -25.40 9.90 15.31
N GLY A 221 -24.18 9.63 15.81
CA GLY A 221 -23.88 9.59 17.25
C GLY A 221 -24.30 8.30 17.95
N THR A 222 -24.73 7.27 17.21
CA THR A 222 -25.14 6.00 17.81
C THR A 222 -23.92 5.24 18.31
N PRO A 223 -23.84 4.89 19.61
CA PRO A 223 -22.71 4.13 20.15
C PRO A 223 -22.54 2.77 19.47
N ILE A 224 -21.29 2.33 19.33
CA ILE A 224 -20.95 0.99 18.84
C ILE A 224 -20.81 0.06 20.06
N PRO A 225 -21.59 -1.04 20.14
CA PRO A 225 -21.45 -2.01 21.23
C PRO A 225 -20.01 -2.54 21.34
N ASP A 226 -19.55 -2.72 22.59
CA ASP A 226 -18.22 -3.27 22.93
C ASP A 226 -17.01 -2.48 22.40
N CYS A 227 -17.24 -1.29 21.85
CA CYS A 227 -16.19 -0.38 21.43
C CYS A 227 -15.80 0.55 22.58
N ARG A 228 -14.49 0.75 22.80
CA ARG A 228 -13.98 1.73 23.78
C ARG A 228 -13.34 2.91 23.07
N ALA A 229 -13.76 4.14 23.37
CA ALA A 229 -13.14 5.29 22.73
C ALA A 229 -11.63 5.34 23.05
N ALA A 230 -10.83 5.86 22.11
CA ALA A 230 -9.41 6.08 22.36
C ALA A 230 -9.22 7.04 23.55
N THR A 231 -8.26 6.73 24.41
CA THR A 231 -7.97 7.52 25.62
C THR A 231 -6.78 8.45 25.40
N PRO A 232 -6.59 9.49 26.24
CA PRO A 232 -5.40 10.36 26.19
C PRO A 232 -4.08 9.59 26.34
N GLU A 233 -4.05 8.51 27.14
CA GLU A 233 -2.88 7.64 27.26
C GLU A 233 -2.54 6.99 25.91
N TRP A 234 -3.56 6.63 25.13
CA TRP A 234 -3.40 6.11 23.78
C TRP A 234 -2.82 7.16 22.83
N GLY A 235 -3.25 8.42 22.94
CA GLY A 235 -2.59 9.52 22.22
C GLY A 235 -1.10 9.63 22.49
N THR A 236 -0.70 9.49 23.76
CA THR A 236 0.71 9.53 24.15
C THR A 236 1.51 8.39 23.51
N TYR A 237 0.90 7.22 23.30
CA TYR A 237 1.54 6.09 22.64
C TYR A 237 1.86 6.32 21.16
N PHE A 238 1.12 7.20 20.48
CA PHE A 238 1.40 7.60 19.09
C PHE A 238 2.29 8.84 19.00
N ARG A 239 2.69 9.43 20.14
CA ARG A 239 3.55 10.61 20.16
C ARG A 239 4.92 10.26 19.60
N GLY A 240 5.25 10.86 18.44
CA GLY A 240 6.51 10.59 17.75
C GLY A 240 6.52 9.27 16.98
N ALA A 241 5.40 8.57 16.88
CA ALA A 241 5.29 7.39 16.04
C ALA A 241 5.47 7.77 14.57
N THR A 242 6.37 7.08 13.87
CA THR A 242 6.67 7.30 12.46
C THR A 242 6.60 5.99 11.68
N VAL A 243 6.20 6.06 10.42
CA VAL A 243 6.19 4.89 9.54
C VAL A 243 7.62 4.39 9.31
N HIS A 244 7.85 3.11 9.59
CA HIS A 244 9.12 2.45 9.30
C HIS A 244 8.99 1.40 8.18
N ALA A 245 7.80 0.85 7.93
CA ALA A 245 7.57 -0.14 6.87
C ALA A 245 6.19 0.03 6.24
N ILE A 246 6.10 -0.26 4.94
CA ILE A 246 4.86 -0.14 4.16
C ILE A 246 4.75 -1.33 3.22
N ALA A 247 3.57 -1.95 3.18
CA ALA A 247 3.15 -2.85 2.12
C ALA A 247 1.87 -2.35 1.48
N ILE A 248 1.74 -2.60 0.19
CA ILE A 248 0.69 -2.03 -0.64
C ILE A 248 0.19 -3.12 -1.57
N SER A 249 -1.13 -3.24 -1.65
CA SER A 249 -1.83 -4.23 -2.46
C SER A 249 -3.10 -3.58 -3.03
N GLY A 250 -3.06 -3.26 -4.32
CA GLY A 250 -4.16 -2.56 -5.01
C GLY A 250 -4.45 -1.18 -4.40
N ASP A 251 -5.69 -0.98 -3.97
CA ASP A 251 -6.19 0.22 -3.28
C ASP A 251 -5.95 0.19 -1.77
N ARG A 252 -5.28 -0.84 -1.23
CA ARG A 252 -4.99 -1.00 0.20
C ARG A 252 -3.52 -0.88 0.48
N ALA A 253 -3.20 -0.31 1.63
CA ALA A 253 -1.87 -0.35 2.20
C ALA A 253 -1.93 -0.68 3.68
N ALA A 254 -0.82 -1.17 4.21
CA ALA A 254 -0.59 -1.27 5.63
C ALA A 254 0.77 -0.67 5.93
N ALA A 255 0.82 0.16 6.97
CA ALA A 255 2.02 0.81 7.44
C ALA A 255 2.29 0.39 8.88
N ILE A 256 3.53 -0.03 9.15
CA ILE A 256 4.02 -0.29 10.50
C ILE A 256 4.68 0.97 11.02
N LEU A 257 4.24 1.41 12.19
CA LEU A 257 4.76 2.56 12.91
C LEU A 257 5.90 2.13 13.85
N SER A 258 6.73 3.08 14.28
CA SER A 258 7.85 2.85 15.20
C SER A 258 7.45 2.41 16.60
N ASN A 259 6.16 2.45 16.94
CA ASN A 259 5.56 1.88 18.14
C ASN A 259 4.91 0.50 17.89
N ASP A 260 5.34 -0.20 16.84
CA ASP A 260 4.86 -1.51 16.40
C ASP A 260 3.36 -1.59 16.04
N GLU A 261 2.68 -0.45 15.98
CA GLU A 261 1.29 -0.39 15.53
C GLU A 261 1.19 -0.50 14.02
N ILE A 262 0.14 -1.17 13.57
CA ILE A 262 -0.15 -1.32 12.15
C ILE A 262 -1.39 -0.51 11.85
N VAL A 263 -1.27 0.44 10.93
CA VAL A 263 -2.42 1.17 10.39
C VAL A 263 -2.68 0.73 8.97
N GLN A 264 -3.95 0.55 8.64
CA GLN A 264 -4.39 0.21 7.29
C GLN A 264 -4.86 1.47 6.60
N LEU A 265 -4.46 1.63 5.35
CA LEU A 265 -4.86 2.73 4.50
C LEU A 265 -5.67 2.20 3.32
N ARG A 266 -6.60 3.03 2.85
CA ARG A 266 -7.32 2.83 1.59
C ARG A 266 -7.09 4.03 0.69
N ARG A 267 -6.87 3.76 -0.58
CA ARG A 267 -6.85 4.77 -1.63
C ARG A 267 -8.28 5.10 -2.03
N ILE A 268 -8.67 6.37 -1.91
CA ILE A 268 -10.01 6.83 -2.32
C ILE A 268 -10.01 7.22 -3.81
N ALA A 269 -11.20 7.51 -4.35
CA ALA A 269 -11.40 7.83 -5.77
C ALA A 269 -10.55 9.01 -6.29
N THR A 270 -10.27 10.01 -5.42
CA THR A 270 -9.37 11.15 -5.74
C THR A 270 -7.90 10.73 -5.85
N GLY A 271 -7.57 9.52 -5.39
CA GLY A 271 -6.23 8.95 -5.40
C GLY A 271 -5.43 9.17 -4.12
N GLU A 272 -6.02 9.86 -3.14
CA GLU A 272 -5.46 10.07 -1.80
C GLU A 272 -5.51 8.80 -0.96
N TRP A 273 -4.59 8.67 -0.01
CA TRP A 273 -4.55 7.57 0.95
C TRP A 273 -5.07 8.05 2.30
N LEU A 274 -6.04 7.33 2.85
CA LEU A 274 -6.64 7.62 4.16
C LEU A 274 -6.55 6.40 5.07
N ILE A 275 -6.42 6.61 6.38
CA ILE A 275 -6.53 5.53 7.37
C ILE A 275 -7.93 4.93 7.29
N ASP A 276 -8.00 3.65 6.92
CA ASP A 276 -9.25 2.89 6.78
C ASP A 276 -9.57 2.08 8.02
N LYS A 277 -8.53 1.57 8.69
CA LYS A 277 -8.66 0.71 9.86
C LYS A 277 -7.41 0.78 10.71
N LEU A 278 -7.59 0.72 12.01
CA LEU A 278 -6.49 0.55 12.96
C LEU A 278 -6.28 -0.95 13.22
N GLY A 279 -5.03 -1.37 13.42
CA GLY A 279 -4.68 -2.77 13.70
C GLY A 279 -5.39 -3.31 14.96
N PRO A 280 -5.18 -4.60 15.32
CA PRO A 280 -5.85 -5.25 16.45
C PRO A 280 -5.73 -4.49 17.78
N LEU A 281 -4.69 -3.67 17.92
CA LEU A 281 -4.43 -2.84 19.11
C LEU A 281 -5.05 -1.45 19.02
N GLY A 282 -5.34 -0.93 17.82
CA GLY A 282 -6.11 0.29 17.62
C GLY A 282 -7.62 0.05 17.41
N ALA A 283 -8.04 -1.20 17.18
CA ALA A 283 -9.39 -1.65 17.45
C ALA A 283 -9.51 -1.79 18.97
N VAL A 284 -10.06 -0.77 19.61
CA VAL A 284 -10.26 -0.77 21.06
C VAL A 284 -11.39 -1.75 21.41
N GLY A 285 -11.04 -3.03 21.48
CA GLY A 285 -11.90 -4.14 21.84
C GLY A 285 -11.24 -5.05 22.88
N PRO A 286 -12.01 -5.95 23.51
CA PRO A 286 -11.58 -6.75 24.68
C PRO A 286 -10.31 -7.60 24.45
N ASP A 287 -10.01 -7.97 23.21
CA ASP A 287 -8.86 -8.82 22.87
C ASP A 287 -7.51 -8.10 22.86
N ALA A 288 -7.48 -6.77 22.77
CA ALA A 288 -6.24 -5.99 22.73
C ALA A 288 -5.47 -6.06 24.06
N ALA A 289 -6.18 -6.12 25.19
CA ALA A 289 -5.57 -6.30 26.51
C ALA A 289 -5.12 -7.75 26.77
N ALA A 290 -5.87 -8.73 26.26
CA ALA A 290 -5.54 -10.15 26.35
C ALA A 290 -4.29 -10.51 25.52
N GLN A 291 -4.16 -9.96 24.32
CA GLN A 291 -2.97 -10.15 23.47
C GLN A 291 -1.70 -9.51 24.04
N ARG A 292 -1.80 -8.40 24.80
CA ARG A 292 -0.65 -7.82 25.52
C ARG A 292 -0.12 -8.74 26.61
N ARG A 293 -1.01 -9.42 27.36
CA ARG A 293 -0.59 -10.38 28.41
C ARG A 293 0.11 -11.62 27.83
N GLN A 294 -0.27 -12.04 26.62
CA GLN A 294 0.37 -13.19 25.96
C GLN A 294 1.74 -12.85 25.35
N ARG A 295 2.01 -11.58 25.02
CA ARG A 295 3.31 -11.14 24.46
C ARG A 295 4.32 -10.65 25.51
N GLY A 296 3.87 -10.38 26.73
CA GLY A 296 4.71 -9.94 27.86
C GLY A 296 4.93 -11.03 28.93
N GLY A 297 5.04 -12.30 28.53
CA GLY A 297 5.50 -13.35 29.44
C GLY A 297 7.02 -13.26 29.63
N PRO A 298 7.54 -13.44 30.87
CA PRO A 298 8.96 -13.37 31.18
C PRO A 298 9.82 -14.37 30.39
#